data_AF-A0A0L0CDC2-F1
#
_entry.id   AF-A0A0L0CDC2-F1
#
_cell.length_a   1.000
_cell.length_b   1.000
_cell.length_c   1.000
_cell.angle_alpha   90.00
_cell.angle_beta   90.00
_cell.angle_gamma   90.00
#
_symmetry.space_group_name_H-M   'P 1'
#
loop_
_entity.id
_entity.type
_entity.pdbx_description
1 polymer ?
#
loop_
_entity_poly.entity_id
_entity_poly.type
_entity_poly.pdbx_seq_one_letter_code
_entity_poly.pdbx_strand_id
1 'polypeptide(L)'
;MENETTYYKSRSVANIDDYINQNRQKYANMLQDYNNRLKTFHDVYQARLDGINIQQEMLTDSMLQNEEHLNTLENSNDSIKECVTKYRSTIPTVADTKTSILSCINYGKNQHSNLLNDPENTKIYLIGYYYGYFDKRLRDCTETFDKTSVNYNDCVTSVVNDSNIFTTSNQNNFATQIDAAVHSSIVIIKAAFNCSFQIEKRTISLIVDVNNLISKCQLE
;
A
#
# COMPACT_ATOMS: atom_id res chain seq x y z
N MET A 1 -16.38 56.67 -37.05
CA MET A 1 -16.94 55.36 -36.61
C MET A 1 -15.98 54.26 -37.01
N GLU A 2 -14.77 54.32 -36.48
CA GLU A 2 -13.76 53.27 -36.56
C GLU A 2 -13.44 52.97 -35.10
N ASN A 3 -13.87 51.82 -34.55
CA ASN A 3 -13.16 51.15 -33.44
C ASN A 3 -13.83 49.93 -32.79
N GLU A 4 -15.05 49.51 -33.13
CA GLU A 4 -15.66 48.39 -32.38
C GLU A 4 -15.39 46.99 -32.96
N THR A 5 -15.08 46.88 -34.25
CA THR A 5 -14.88 45.58 -34.92
C THR A 5 -13.45 45.03 -34.81
N THR A 6 -12.47 45.86 -34.43
CA THR A 6 -11.07 45.45 -34.30
C THR A 6 -10.73 44.92 -32.90
N TYR A 7 -11.52 45.27 -31.89
CA TYR A 7 -11.26 44.90 -30.49
C TYR A 7 -11.62 43.43 -30.16
N TYR A 8 -12.52 42.81 -30.93
CA TYR A 8 -12.91 41.40 -30.72
C TYR A 8 -11.98 40.38 -31.39
N LYS A 9 -11.06 40.82 -32.25
CA LYS A 9 -10.25 39.92 -33.09
C LYS A 9 -8.90 39.52 -32.49
N SER A 10 -8.47 40.10 -31.37
CA SER A 10 -7.17 39.80 -30.73
C SER A 10 -7.25 38.80 -29.57
N ARG A 11 -8.43 38.30 -29.21
CA ARG A 11 -8.63 37.47 -27.99
C ARG A 11 -8.62 35.95 -28.22
N SER A 12 -8.52 35.46 -29.46
CA SER A 12 -8.80 34.05 -29.76
C SER A 12 -7.61 33.10 -29.69
N VAL A 13 -6.36 33.56 -29.85
CA VAL A 13 -5.18 32.67 -29.88
C VAL A 13 -4.50 32.56 -28.51
N ALA A 14 -4.39 33.67 -27.77
CA ALA A 14 -3.87 33.63 -26.40
C ALA A 14 -4.76 32.82 -25.44
N ASN A 15 -6.06 32.75 -25.71
CA ASN A 15 -7.03 32.04 -24.86
C ASN A 15 -7.01 30.52 -25.10
N ILE A 16 -6.77 30.05 -26.33
CA ILE A 16 -6.86 28.62 -26.65
C ILE A 16 -5.60 27.84 -26.22
N ASP A 17 -4.41 28.45 -26.36
CA ASP A 17 -3.16 27.86 -25.84
C ASP A 17 -3.17 27.80 -24.31
N ASP A 18 -3.66 28.87 -23.64
CA ASP A 18 -3.88 28.88 -22.20
C ASP A 18 -4.89 27.82 -21.77
N TYR A 19 -5.98 27.64 -22.53
CA TYR A 19 -6.98 26.60 -22.29
C TYR A 19 -6.39 25.19 -22.39
N ILE A 20 -5.56 24.91 -23.40
CA ILE A 20 -4.83 23.64 -23.52
C ILE A 20 -3.93 23.43 -22.29
N ASN A 21 -3.15 24.44 -21.92
CA ASN A 21 -2.20 24.35 -20.82
C ASN A 21 -2.89 24.14 -19.47
N GLN A 22 -4.03 24.81 -19.22
CA GLN A 22 -4.84 24.58 -18.02
C GLN A 22 -5.33 23.13 -17.93
N ASN A 23 -5.77 22.53 -19.05
CA ASN A 23 -6.21 21.14 -19.06
C ASN A 23 -5.02 20.17 -18.85
N ARG A 24 -3.86 20.43 -19.46
CA ARG A 24 -2.63 19.67 -19.18
C ARG A 24 -2.26 19.70 -17.71
N GLN A 25 -2.29 20.89 -17.09
CA GLN A 25 -2.02 21.04 -15.66
C GLN A 25 -3.04 20.27 -14.81
N LYS A 26 -4.32 20.33 -15.15
CA LYS A 26 -5.38 19.55 -14.49
C LYS A 26 -5.09 18.04 -14.56
N TYR A 27 -4.71 17.52 -15.72
CA TYR A 27 -4.37 16.10 -15.89
C TYR A 27 -3.13 15.69 -15.10
N ALA A 28 -2.09 16.54 -15.11
CA ALA A 28 -0.87 16.32 -14.33
C ALA A 28 -1.15 16.29 -12.82
N ASN A 29 -1.95 17.25 -12.32
CA ASN A 29 -2.34 17.30 -10.91
C ASN A 29 -3.14 16.07 -10.49
N MET A 30 -4.04 15.59 -11.34
CA MET A 30 -4.78 14.36 -11.07
C MET A 30 -3.87 13.12 -11.01
N LEU A 31 -2.91 13.00 -11.95
CA LEU A 31 -1.93 11.90 -11.90
C LEU A 31 -1.04 11.99 -10.65
N GLN A 32 -0.72 13.20 -10.20
CA GLN A 32 0.01 13.40 -8.95
C GLN A 32 -0.81 12.97 -7.73
N ASP A 33 -2.11 13.28 -7.69
CA ASP A 33 -3.02 12.77 -6.66
C ASP A 33 -3.02 11.24 -6.62
N TYR A 34 -3.08 10.58 -7.79
CA TYR A 34 -3.04 9.12 -7.85
C TYR A 34 -1.75 8.54 -7.31
N ASN A 35 -0.60 9.14 -7.64
CA ASN A 35 0.69 8.75 -7.06
C ASN A 35 0.69 8.90 -5.54
N ASN A 36 0.16 10.00 -5.03
CA ASN A 36 0.09 10.24 -3.58
C ASN A 36 -0.81 9.21 -2.88
N ARG A 37 -1.96 8.87 -3.47
CA ARG A 37 -2.89 7.87 -2.93
C ARG A 37 -2.31 6.46 -2.95
N LEU A 38 -1.67 6.06 -4.06
CA LEU A 38 -0.95 4.78 -4.17
C LEU A 38 0.16 4.67 -3.13
N LYS A 39 0.97 5.72 -3.00
CA LYS A 39 2.04 5.78 -1.99
C LYS A 39 1.48 5.70 -0.57
N THR A 40 0.42 6.45 -0.28
CA THR A 40 -0.22 6.43 1.03
C THR A 40 -0.75 5.04 1.38
N PHE A 41 -1.37 4.35 0.41
CA PHE A 41 -1.78 2.96 0.58
C PHE A 41 -0.59 2.06 0.93
N HIS A 42 0.49 2.11 0.15
CA HIS A 42 1.70 1.33 0.37
C HIS A 42 2.26 1.57 1.79
N ASP A 43 2.44 2.83 2.16
CA ASP A 43 3.06 3.21 3.43
C ASP A 43 2.21 2.76 4.63
N VAL A 44 0.89 2.94 4.55
CA VAL A 44 -0.04 2.49 5.61
C VAL A 44 -0.11 0.97 5.69
N TYR A 45 -0.13 0.28 4.54
CA TYR A 45 -0.18 -1.17 4.48
C TYR A 45 1.08 -1.79 5.11
N GLN A 46 2.25 -1.29 4.71
CA GLN A 46 3.54 -1.75 5.22
C GLN A 46 3.67 -1.47 6.73
N ALA A 47 3.34 -0.26 7.19
CA ALA A 47 3.39 0.08 8.61
C ALA A 47 2.49 -0.80 9.48
N ARG A 48 1.32 -1.18 8.98
CA ARG A 48 0.41 -2.11 9.70
C ARG A 48 1.00 -3.51 9.81
N LEU A 49 1.65 -4.01 8.77
CA LEU A 49 2.35 -5.30 8.83
C LEU A 49 3.57 -5.24 9.77
N ASP A 50 4.27 -4.11 9.81
CA ASP A 50 5.41 -3.92 10.72
C ASP A 50 5.01 -3.90 12.20
N GLY A 51 3.76 -3.60 12.53
CA GLY A 51 3.21 -3.78 13.88
C GLY A 51 3.32 -5.22 14.40
N ILE A 52 3.36 -6.22 13.51
CA ILE A 52 3.57 -7.62 13.88
C ILE A 52 5.02 -7.87 14.34
N ASN A 53 6.01 -7.16 13.76
CA ASN A 53 7.40 -7.27 14.21
C ASN A 53 7.57 -6.81 15.67
N ILE A 54 6.84 -5.76 16.08
CA ILE A 54 6.89 -5.29 17.47
C ILE A 54 6.36 -6.37 18.42
N GLN A 55 5.25 -7.04 18.07
CA GLN A 55 4.71 -8.15 18.86
C GLN A 55 5.71 -9.33 18.94
N GLN A 56 6.40 -9.62 17.83
CA GLN A 56 7.44 -10.63 17.77
C GLN A 56 8.63 -10.32 18.69
N GLU A 57 9.05 -9.06 18.77
CA GLU A 57 10.13 -8.62 19.67
C GLU A 57 9.72 -8.80 21.14
N MET A 58 8.51 -8.36 21.51
CA MET A 58 8.00 -8.53 22.88
C MET A 58 7.90 -10.00 23.29
N LEU A 59 7.44 -10.87 22.39
CA LEU A 59 7.41 -12.32 22.63
C LEU A 59 8.81 -12.89 22.78
N THR A 60 9.75 -12.45 21.94
CA THR A 60 11.15 -12.89 22.00
C THR A 60 11.76 -12.55 23.36
N ASP A 61 11.55 -11.34 23.87
CA ASP A 61 12.07 -10.95 25.18
C ASP A 61 11.49 -11.82 26.30
N SER A 62 10.18 -12.10 26.24
CA SER A 62 9.53 -13.00 27.19
C SER A 62 10.10 -14.43 27.14
N MET A 63 10.41 -14.94 25.94
CA MET A 63 11.05 -16.24 25.76
C MET A 63 12.48 -16.26 26.35
N LEU A 64 13.26 -15.19 26.14
CA LEU A 64 14.62 -15.08 26.66
C LEU A 64 14.63 -14.99 28.19
N GLN A 65 13.73 -14.20 28.79
CA GLN A 65 13.56 -14.15 30.25
C GLN A 65 13.21 -15.51 30.83
N ASN A 66 12.32 -16.26 30.16
CA ASN A 66 12.01 -17.61 30.58
C ASN A 66 13.23 -18.54 30.47
N GLU A 67 14.00 -18.43 29.40
CA GLU A 67 15.21 -19.24 29.22
C GLU A 67 16.26 -18.97 30.32
N GLU A 68 16.45 -17.71 30.69
CA GLU A 68 17.31 -17.31 31.82
C GLU A 68 16.81 -17.90 33.16
N HIS A 69 15.49 -17.89 33.37
CA HIS A 69 14.87 -18.52 34.53
C HIS A 69 15.15 -20.03 34.57
N LEU A 70 14.94 -20.74 33.45
CA LEU A 70 15.21 -22.18 33.35
C LEU A 70 16.71 -22.49 33.58
N ASN A 71 17.61 -21.70 33.02
CA ASN A 71 19.05 -21.84 33.25
C ASN A 71 19.41 -21.69 34.74
N THR A 72 18.73 -20.79 35.46
CA THR A 72 18.95 -20.60 36.90
C THR A 72 18.46 -21.83 37.68
N LEU A 73 17.29 -22.36 37.35
CA LEU A 73 16.75 -23.57 37.98
C LEU A 73 17.62 -24.79 37.73
N GLU A 74 18.20 -24.95 36.54
CA GLU A 74 19.07 -26.07 36.21
C GLU A 74 20.33 -26.16 37.10
N ASN A 75 20.74 -25.04 37.70
CA ASN A 75 21.89 -24.97 38.61
C ASN A 75 21.54 -25.18 40.10
N SER A 76 20.28 -25.46 40.42
CA SER A 76 19.81 -25.53 41.82
C SER A 76 20.09 -26.88 42.50
N ASN A 77 19.54 -27.98 41.99
CA ASN A 77 19.81 -29.35 42.44
C ASN A 77 19.56 -30.36 41.30
N ASP A 78 20.05 -31.60 41.48
CA ASP A 78 20.00 -32.64 40.45
C ASP A 78 18.57 -33.04 40.01
N SER A 79 17.60 -33.03 40.94
CA SER A 79 16.20 -33.35 40.63
C SER A 79 15.55 -32.27 39.76
N ILE A 80 15.74 -30.99 40.11
CA ILE A 80 15.25 -29.85 39.33
C ILE A 80 15.93 -29.81 37.96
N LYS A 81 17.24 -30.09 37.91
CA LYS A 81 18.00 -30.20 36.67
C LYS A 81 17.42 -31.25 35.72
N GLU A 82 17.09 -32.43 36.23
CA GLU A 82 16.46 -33.50 35.44
C GLU A 82 15.10 -33.05 34.89
N CYS A 83 14.28 -32.38 35.71
CA CYS A 83 13.00 -31.84 35.25
C CYS A 83 13.12 -30.73 34.20
N VAL A 84 14.04 -29.77 34.39
CA VAL A 84 14.31 -28.73 33.37
C VAL A 84 14.72 -29.39 32.06
N THR A 85 15.69 -30.32 32.09
CA THR A 85 16.17 -31.04 30.91
C THR A 85 15.03 -31.77 30.18
N LYS A 86 14.12 -32.38 30.94
CA LYS A 86 12.98 -33.14 30.41
C LYS A 86 11.95 -32.27 29.70
N TYR A 87 11.62 -31.09 30.24
CA TYR A 87 10.48 -30.29 29.76
C TYR A 87 10.87 -29.12 28.87
N ARG A 88 12.12 -28.59 28.96
CA ARG A 88 12.58 -27.39 28.23
C ARG A 88 12.31 -27.44 26.72
N SER A 89 12.55 -28.58 26.08
CA SER A 89 12.35 -28.77 24.63
C SER A 89 10.89 -28.70 24.17
N THR A 90 9.94 -28.65 25.09
CA THR A 90 8.51 -28.44 24.78
C THR A 90 8.24 -26.99 24.37
N ILE A 91 9.06 -26.03 24.84
CA ILE A 91 8.99 -24.64 24.42
C ILE A 91 9.70 -24.50 23.07
N PRO A 92 9.08 -23.90 22.04
CA PRO A 92 9.76 -23.65 20.77
C PRO A 92 10.95 -22.72 20.96
N THR A 93 11.96 -22.84 20.10
CA THR A 93 13.12 -21.93 20.15
C THR A 93 12.73 -20.53 19.68
N VAL A 94 13.48 -19.51 20.13
CA VAL A 94 13.32 -18.13 19.62
C VAL A 94 13.43 -18.09 18.10
N ALA A 95 14.35 -18.85 17.52
CA ALA A 95 14.57 -18.89 16.07
C ALA A 95 13.34 -19.44 15.31
N ASP A 96 12.75 -20.53 15.82
CA ASP A 96 11.57 -21.16 15.20
C ASP A 96 10.33 -20.25 15.32
N THR A 97 10.14 -19.63 16.49
CA THR A 97 9.05 -18.67 16.72
C THR A 97 9.18 -17.45 15.81
N LYS A 98 10.40 -16.89 15.69
CA LYS A 98 10.66 -15.76 14.78
C LYS A 98 10.38 -16.12 13.33
N THR A 99 10.83 -17.29 12.89
CA THR A 99 10.59 -17.78 11.52
C THR A 99 9.09 -17.96 11.26
N SER A 100 8.36 -18.52 12.22
CA SER A 100 6.92 -18.73 12.12
C SER A 100 6.16 -17.41 12.01
N ILE A 101 6.47 -16.41 12.84
CA ILE A 101 5.82 -15.09 12.77
C ILE A 101 6.19 -14.37 11.46
N LEU A 102 7.45 -14.43 11.03
CA LEU A 102 7.88 -13.86 9.77
C LEU A 102 7.12 -14.45 8.57
N SER A 103 6.76 -15.73 8.62
CA SER A 103 5.91 -16.34 7.58
C SER A 103 4.53 -15.69 7.47
N CYS A 104 3.92 -15.29 8.60
CA CYS A 104 2.65 -14.58 8.64
C CYS A 104 2.76 -13.18 8.00
N ILE A 105 3.87 -12.49 8.27
CA ILE A 105 4.15 -11.16 7.69
C ILE A 105 4.37 -11.28 6.17
N ASN A 106 5.15 -12.28 5.76
CA ASN A 106 5.46 -12.51 4.35
C ASN A 106 4.20 -12.87 3.54
N TYR A 107 3.25 -13.61 4.12
CA TYR A 107 1.94 -13.81 3.51
C TYR A 107 1.30 -12.47 3.13
N GLY A 108 1.25 -11.52 4.07
CA GLY A 108 0.69 -10.19 3.82
C GLY A 108 1.48 -9.39 2.78
N LYS A 109 2.82 -9.39 2.87
CA LYS A 109 3.69 -8.70 1.91
C LYS A 109 3.50 -9.21 0.49
N ASN A 110 3.35 -10.51 0.31
CA ASN A 110 3.17 -11.14 -1.01
C ASN A 110 1.84 -10.77 -1.68
N GLN A 111 0.86 -10.25 -0.95
CA GLN A 111 -0.41 -9.78 -1.54
C GLN A 111 -0.35 -8.32 -2.01
N HIS A 112 0.66 -7.55 -1.61
CA HIS A 112 0.70 -6.10 -1.84
C HIS A 112 0.56 -5.75 -3.32
N SER A 113 1.35 -6.37 -4.21
CA SER A 113 1.33 -6.05 -5.64
C SER A 113 -0.03 -6.33 -6.28
N ASN A 114 -0.72 -7.38 -5.83
CA ASN A 114 -2.06 -7.72 -6.36
C ASN A 114 -3.11 -6.67 -5.98
N LEU A 115 -2.96 -6.02 -4.83
CA LEU A 115 -3.89 -4.98 -4.37
C LEU A 115 -3.78 -3.69 -5.20
N LEU A 116 -2.60 -3.40 -5.76
CA LEU A 116 -2.35 -2.15 -6.48
C LEU A 116 -2.31 -2.29 -8.00
N ASN A 117 -2.34 -3.50 -8.55
CA ASN A 117 -2.25 -3.73 -9.99
C ASN A 117 -3.31 -2.94 -10.78
N ASP A 118 -4.59 -3.06 -10.41
CA ASP A 118 -5.69 -2.38 -11.10
C ASP A 118 -5.60 -0.84 -11.07
N PRO A 119 -5.43 -0.19 -9.89
CA PRO A 119 -5.30 1.28 -9.86
C PRO A 119 -4.00 1.77 -10.53
N GLU A 120 -2.91 1.00 -10.48
CA GLU A 120 -1.69 1.32 -11.23
C GLU A 120 -1.92 1.25 -12.75
N ASN A 121 -2.62 0.22 -13.23
CA ASN A 121 -2.94 0.07 -14.64
C ASN A 121 -3.83 1.22 -15.14
N THR A 122 -4.84 1.64 -14.37
CA THR A 122 -5.66 2.83 -14.71
C THR A 122 -4.80 4.09 -14.83
N LYS A 123 -3.84 4.30 -13.92
CA LYS A 123 -2.91 5.42 -13.99
C LYS A 123 -2.03 5.36 -15.24
N ILE A 124 -1.45 4.19 -15.53
CA ILE A 124 -0.61 3.97 -16.72
C ILE A 124 -1.40 4.22 -18.00
N TYR A 125 -2.65 3.76 -18.05
CA TYR A 125 -3.55 3.98 -19.18
C TYR A 125 -3.83 5.47 -19.42
N LEU A 126 -4.08 6.24 -18.36
CA LEU A 126 -4.26 7.69 -18.45
C LEU A 126 -2.99 8.41 -18.92
N ILE A 127 -1.82 8.02 -18.41
CA ILE A 127 -0.52 8.55 -18.88
C ILE A 127 -0.38 8.32 -20.39
N GLY A 128 -0.61 7.08 -20.85
CA GLY A 128 -0.56 6.75 -22.27
C GLY A 128 -1.57 7.55 -23.11
N TYR A 129 -2.77 7.77 -22.58
CA TYR A 129 -3.79 8.58 -23.25
C TYR A 129 -3.35 10.04 -23.39
N TYR A 130 -2.86 10.68 -22.33
CA TYR A 130 -2.48 12.11 -22.40
C TYR A 130 -1.28 12.36 -23.31
N TYR A 131 -0.20 11.59 -23.14
CA TYR A 131 1.02 11.80 -23.92
C TYR A 131 0.95 11.21 -25.35
N GLY A 132 0.14 10.18 -25.55
CA GLY A 132 0.00 9.49 -26.84
C GLY A 132 -1.15 10.00 -27.69
N TYR A 133 -2.35 10.10 -27.11
CA TYR A 133 -3.58 10.41 -27.86
C TYR A 133 -3.91 11.90 -27.83
N PHE A 134 -4.03 12.51 -26.65
CA PHE A 134 -4.41 13.92 -26.51
C PHE A 134 -3.42 14.85 -27.22
N ASP A 135 -2.12 14.71 -26.94
CA ASP A 135 -1.10 15.54 -27.58
C ASP A 135 -1.02 15.32 -29.10
N LYS A 136 -1.29 14.10 -29.59
CA LYS A 136 -1.38 13.84 -31.03
C LYS A 136 -2.55 14.58 -31.66
N ARG A 137 -3.74 14.47 -31.06
CA ARG A 137 -4.96 15.10 -31.59
C ARG A 137 -4.85 16.63 -31.61
N LEU A 138 -4.17 17.24 -30.65
CA LEU A 138 -3.87 18.67 -30.67
C LEU A 138 -2.91 19.05 -31.82
N ARG A 139 -1.93 18.21 -32.13
CA ARG A 139 -1.06 18.42 -33.31
C ARG A 139 -1.87 18.32 -34.60
N ASP A 140 -2.73 17.31 -34.74
CA ASP A 140 -3.59 17.14 -35.91
C ASP A 140 -4.45 18.40 -36.16
N CYS A 141 -5.02 19.00 -35.10
CA CYS A 141 -5.74 20.27 -35.20
C CYS A 141 -4.86 21.41 -35.75
N THR A 142 -3.61 21.49 -35.29
CA THR A 142 -2.64 22.53 -35.68
C THR A 142 -2.13 22.35 -37.11
N GLU A 143 -2.03 21.10 -37.59
CA GLU A 143 -1.61 20.76 -38.96
C GLU A 143 -2.76 20.97 -39.97
N THR A 144 -4.01 20.82 -39.53
CA THR A 144 -5.18 20.91 -40.41
C THR A 144 -5.74 22.33 -40.54
N PHE A 145 -5.69 23.12 -39.46
CA PHE A 145 -6.34 24.44 -39.41
C PHE A 145 -5.36 25.54 -39.00
N ASP A 146 -5.55 26.74 -39.57
CA ASP A 146 -4.83 27.93 -39.13
C ASP A 146 -5.17 28.23 -37.66
N LYS A 147 -4.16 28.46 -36.81
CA LYS A 147 -4.32 28.70 -35.36
C LYS A 147 -5.21 29.90 -35.01
N THR A 148 -5.39 30.84 -35.93
CA THR A 148 -6.27 32.01 -35.75
C THR A 148 -7.72 31.72 -36.15
N SER A 149 -7.97 30.57 -36.78
CA SER A 149 -9.29 30.20 -37.31
C SER A 149 -10.23 29.69 -36.22
N VAL A 150 -11.54 29.86 -36.47
CA VAL A 150 -12.59 29.27 -35.62
C VAL A 150 -12.53 27.74 -35.65
N ASN A 151 -12.23 27.15 -36.82
CA ASN A 151 -12.11 25.70 -36.97
C ASN A 151 -11.01 25.10 -36.09
N TYR A 152 -9.90 25.82 -35.88
CA TYR A 152 -8.86 25.41 -34.94
C TYR A 152 -9.39 25.36 -33.50
N ASN A 153 -10.07 26.43 -33.07
CA ASN A 153 -10.64 26.52 -31.72
C ASN A 153 -11.69 25.42 -31.48
N ASP A 154 -12.55 25.15 -32.45
CA ASP A 154 -13.55 24.08 -32.37
C ASP A 154 -12.89 22.70 -32.28
N CYS A 155 -11.84 22.46 -33.08
CA CYS A 155 -11.07 21.22 -33.03
C CYS A 155 -10.42 21.00 -31.66
N VAL A 156 -9.71 22.00 -31.13
CA VAL A 156 -9.07 21.93 -29.80
C VAL A 156 -10.11 21.70 -28.70
N THR A 157 -11.23 22.44 -28.75
CA THR A 157 -12.31 22.31 -27.76
C THR A 157 -12.89 20.90 -27.77
N SER A 158 -13.12 20.31 -28.95
CA SER A 158 -13.58 18.92 -29.07
C SER A 158 -12.58 17.94 -28.44
N VAL A 159 -11.28 18.07 -28.76
CA VAL A 159 -10.22 17.19 -28.23
C VAL A 159 -10.13 17.27 -26.71
N VAL A 160 -10.21 18.47 -26.15
CA VAL A 160 -10.21 18.68 -24.70
C VAL A 160 -11.48 18.12 -24.05
N ASN A 161 -12.65 18.29 -24.68
CA ASN A 161 -13.90 17.74 -24.17
C ASN A 161 -13.87 16.21 -24.11
N ASP A 162 -13.42 15.55 -25.18
CA ASP A 162 -13.26 14.09 -25.25
C ASP A 162 -12.29 13.60 -24.17
N SER A 163 -11.19 14.33 -23.99
CA SER A 163 -10.19 14.02 -22.96
C SER A 163 -10.74 14.19 -21.55
N ASN A 164 -11.55 15.21 -21.30
CA ASN A 164 -12.21 15.43 -20.01
C ASN A 164 -13.23 14.33 -19.68
N ILE A 165 -13.99 13.85 -20.67
CA ILE A 165 -14.91 12.72 -20.50
C ILE A 165 -14.12 11.46 -20.13
N PHE A 166 -13.07 11.16 -20.89
CA PHE A 166 -12.21 10.01 -20.65
C PHE A 166 -11.53 10.07 -19.26
N THR A 167 -11.02 11.24 -18.90
CA THR A 167 -10.41 11.53 -17.60
C THR A 167 -11.39 11.22 -16.46
N THR A 168 -12.60 11.78 -16.54
CA THR A 168 -13.62 11.64 -15.49
C THR A 168 -14.04 10.18 -15.31
N SER A 169 -14.22 9.44 -16.40
CA SER A 169 -14.55 8.01 -16.33
C SER A 169 -13.45 7.21 -15.62
N ASN A 170 -12.19 7.42 -15.97
CA ASN A 170 -11.07 6.74 -15.33
C ASN A 170 -10.82 7.20 -13.89
N GLN A 171 -11.22 8.43 -13.53
CA GLN A 171 -11.16 8.89 -12.14
C GLN A 171 -12.11 8.14 -11.22
N ASN A 172 -13.34 7.90 -11.66
CA ASN A 172 -14.29 7.08 -10.91
C ASN A 172 -13.77 5.63 -10.78
N ASN A 173 -13.16 5.11 -11.85
CA ASN A 173 -12.60 3.77 -11.87
C ASN A 173 -11.42 3.63 -10.89
N PHE A 174 -10.46 4.55 -10.94
CA PHE A 174 -9.34 4.59 -10.01
C PHE A 174 -9.80 4.71 -8.54
N ALA A 175 -10.78 5.57 -8.27
CA ALA A 175 -11.32 5.72 -6.92
C ALA A 175 -11.90 4.41 -6.39
N THR A 176 -12.71 3.74 -7.21
CA THR A 176 -13.33 2.44 -6.87
C THR A 176 -12.28 1.36 -6.63
N GLN A 177 -11.25 1.30 -7.48
CA GLN A 177 -10.16 0.35 -7.38
C GLN A 177 -9.33 0.54 -6.11
N ILE A 178 -9.00 1.80 -5.74
CA ILE A 178 -8.29 2.09 -4.50
C ILE A 178 -9.13 1.77 -3.27
N ASP A 179 -10.43 2.07 -3.28
CA ASP A 179 -11.30 1.75 -2.15
C ASP A 179 -11.43 0.23 -1.96
N ALA A 180 -11.53 -0.53 -3.07
CA ALA A 180 -11.49 -1.99 -3.05
C ALA A 180 -10.16 -2.52 -2.51
N ALA A 181 -9.03 -1.94 -2.93
CA ALA A 181 -7.70 -2.28 -2.42
C ALA A 181 -7.61 -2.05 -0.91
N VAL A 182 -8.08 -0.89 -0.42
CA VAL A 182 -8.12 -0.56 1.02
C VAL A 182 -8.94 -1.60 1.78
N HIS A 183 -10.13 -1.96 1.28
CA HIS A 183 -10.98 -2.94 1.94
C HIS A 183 -10.32 -4.33 2.01
N SER A 184 -9.80 -4.83 0.89
CA SER A 184 -9.10 -6.11 0.81
C SER A 184 -7.85 -6.14 1.69
N SER A 185 -7.13 -5.01 1.76
CA SER A 185 -5.93 -4.89 2.60
C SER A 185 -6.23 -5.14 4.09
N ILE A 186 -7.39 -4.69 4.58
CA ILE A 186 -7.80 -4.89 5.98
C ILE A 186 -7.98 -6.39 6.28
N VAL A 187 -8.56 -7.14 5.35
CA VAL A 187 -8.77 -8.59 5.50
C VAL A 187 -7.42 -9.31 5.57
N ILE A 188 -6.50 -8.97 4.68
CA ILE A 188 -5.17 -9.58 4.61
C ILE A 188 -4.35 -9.25 5.86
N ILE A 189 -4.35 -7.98 6.30
CA ILE A 189 -3.67 -7.55 7.53
C ILE A 189 -4.25 -8.31 8.73
N LYS A 190 -5.57 -8.41 8.86
CA LYS A 190 -6.21 -9.19 9.94
C LYS A 190 -5.79 -10.65 9.92
N ALA A 191 -5.68 -11.27 8.74
CA ALA A 191 -5.21 -12.64 8.63
C ALA A 191 -3.76 -12.80 9.10
N ALA A 192 -2.87 -11.87 8.72
CA ALA A 192 -1.48 -11.85 9.17
C ALA A 192 -1.37 -11.68 10.71
N PHE A 193 -2.13 -10.75 11.28
CA PHE A 193 -2.20 -10.58 12.74
C PHE A 193 -2.74 -11.81 13.45
N ASN A 194 -3.82 -12.42 12.96
CA ASN A 194 -4.37 -13.62 13.57
C ASN A 194 -3.38 -14.79 13.51
N CYS A 195 -2.68 -14.97 12.38
CA CYS A 195 -1.62 -15.95 12.24
C CYS A 195 -0.52 -15.76 13.31
N SER A 196 0.00 -14.53 13.45
CA SER A 196 1.00 -14.20 14.47
C SER A 196 0.48 -14.45 15.89
N PHE A 197 -0.73 -14.00 16.18
CA PHE A 197 -1.35 -14.15 17.49
C PHE A 197 -1.52 -15.61 17.92
N GLN A 198 -1.85 -16.52 17.00
CA GLN A 198 -1.92 -17.95 17.34
C GLN A 198 -0.56 -18.52 17.73
N ILE A 199 0.52 -18.07 17.07
CA ILE A 199 1.89 -18.47 17.40
C ILE A 199 2.28 -17.94 18.78
N GLU A 200 2.01 -16.67 19.04
CA GLU A 200 2.26 -16.02 20.33
C GLU A 200 1.52 -16.74 21.46
N LYS A 201 0.20 -16.92 21.31
CA LYS A 201 -0.64 -17.62 22.28
C LYS A 201 -0.13 -19.02 22.59
N ARG A 202 0.23 -19.79 21.55
CA ARG A 202 0.76 -21.15 21.71
C ARG A 202 2.08 -21.12 22.49
N THR A 203 2.98 -20.22 22.13
CA THR A 203 4.31 -20.11 22.75
C THR A 203 4.19 -19.76 24.23
N ILE A 204 3.38 -18.76 24.57
CA ILE A 204 3.14 -18.35 25.97
C ILE A 204 2.48 -19.49 26.76
N SER A 205 1.50 -20.20 26.20
CA SER A 205 0.88 -21.34 26.86
C SER A 205 1.91 -22.43 27.19
N LEU A 206 2.80 -22.76 26.24
CA LEU A 206 3.85 -23.77 26.46
C LEU A 206 4.86 -23.34 27.52
N ILE A 207 5.22 -22.05 27.57
CA ILE A 207 6.07 -21.50 28.63
C ILE A 207 5.41 -21.72 30.00
N VAL A 208 4.13 -21.34 30.13
CA VAL A 208 3.38 -21.49 31.39
C VAL A 208 3.27 -22.96 31.80
N ASP A 209 2.92 -23.84 30.86
CA ASP A 209 2.76 -25.27 31.12
C ASP A 209 4.08 -25.91 31.57
N VAL A 210 5.20 -25.60 30.92
CA VAL A 210 6.52 -26.11 31.29
C VAL A 210 6.96 -25.61 32.66
N ASN A 211 6.78 -24.32 32.95
CA ASN A 211 7.09 -23.78 34.27
C ASN A 211 6.25 -24.42 35.38
N ASN A 212 4.97 -24.71 35.11
CA ASN A 212 4.11 -25.41 36.06
C ASN A 212 4.57 -26.86 36.30
N LEU A 213 5.01 -27.56 35.25
CA LEU A 213 5.56 -28.92 35.38
C LEU A 213 6.85 -28.93 36.20
N ILE A 214 7.75 -27.98 35.94
CA ILE A 214 9.01 -27.85 36.69
C ILE A 214 8.73 -27.49 38.15
N SER A 215 7.80 -26.57 38.40
CA SER A 215 7.42 -26.19 39.77
C SER A 215 6.85 -27.36 40.57
N LYS A 216 6.11 -28.28 39.93
CA LYS A 216 5.63 -29.50 40.58
C LYS A 216 6.77 -30.42 41.00
N CYS A 217 7.83 -30.53 40.18
CA CYS A 217 9.02 -31.29 40.56
C CYS A 217 9.75 -30.73 41.78
N GLN A 218 9.58 -29.44 42.10
CA GLN A 218 10.20 -28.82 43.28
C GLN A 218 9.47 -29.16 44.59
N LEU A 219 8.24 -29.68 44.50
CA LEU A 219 7.38 -30.01 45.64
C LEU A 219 7.39 -31.51 45.99
N GLU A 220 8.01 -32.34 45.15
CA GLU A 220 8.20 -33.79 45.33
C GLU A 220 9.58 -34.08 45.93
#